data_AF-A0A8F7PZD0-F1
#
_entry.id   AF-A0A8F7PZD0-F1
#
_cell.length_a   1.000
_cell.length_b   1.000
_cell.length_c   1.000
_cell.angle_alpha   90.00
_cell.angle_beta   90.00
_cell.angle_gamma   90.00
#
_symmetry.space_group_name_H-M   'P 1'
#
loop_
_entity.id
_entity.type
_entity.pdbx_description
1 polymer ?
#
loop_
_entity_poly.entity_id
_entity_poly.type
_entity_poly.pdbx_seq_one_letter_code
_entity_poly.pdbx_strand_id
1 'polypeptide(L)' 'MSIFEYVTGWLLVLVLLAMLLVTPLVITHNRTLRDHGADCWWCHPRLLPHKRR' A
#
# COMPACT_ATOMS: atom_id res chain seq x y z
N MET A 1 0.29 -29.68 16.26
CA MET A 1 0.22 -28.26 15.88
C MET A 1 -0.42 -27.50 17.02
N SER A 2 0.32 -26.56 17.60
CA SER A 2 -0.22 -25.69 18.63
C SER A 2 -1.07 -24.58 17.99
N ILE A 3 -2.01 -24.02 18.76
CA ILE A 3 -2.81 -22.86 18.33
C ILE A 3 -1.89 -21.69 17.97
N PHE A 4 -0.77 -21.54 18.68
CA PHE A 4 0.23 -20.50 18.40
C PHE A 4 0.86 -20.64 17.01
N GLU A 5 1.26 -21.85 16.61
CA GLU A 5 1.79 -22.11 15.27
C GLU A 5 0.77 -21.80 14.18
N TYR A 6 -0.49 -22.19 14.41
CA TYR A 6 -1.58 -21.94 13.48
C TYR A 6 -1.85 -20.44 13.29
N VAL A 7 -1.97 -19.69 14.38
CA VAL A 7 -2.18 -18.23 14.35
C VAL A 7 -1.00 -17.53 13.69
N THR A 8 0.23 -17.94 14.01
CA THR A 8 1.44 -17.37 13.41
C THR A 8 1.48 -17.62 11.90
N GLY A 9 1.14 -18.85 11.46
CA GLY A 9 1.04 -19.19 10.05
C GLY A 9 0.03 -18.29 9.31
N TRP A 10 -1.16 -18.10 9.88
CA TRP A 10 -2.17 -17.21 9.31
C TRP A 10 -1.72 -15.75 9.22
N LEU A 11 -1.07 -15.23 10.26
CA LEU A 11 -0.54 -13.87 10.24
C LEU A 11 0.49 -13.70 9.11
N LEU A 12 1.40 -14.66 8.94
CA LEU A 12 2.39 -14.63 7.85
C LEU A 12 1.73 -14.68 6.47
N VAL A 13 0.70 -15.51 6.28
CA VAL A 13 -0.06 -15.58 5.02
C VAL A 13 -0.76 -14.26 4.72
N LEU A 14 -1.38 -13.63 5.71
CA LEU A 14 -2.05 -12.34 5.55
C LEU A 14 -1.05 -11.23 5.20
N VAL A 15 0.11 -11.20 5.86
CA VAL A 15 1.19 -10.25 5.56
C VAL A 15 1.70 -10.46 4.13
N LEU A 16 1.91 -11.71 3.72
CA LEU A 16 2.36 -12.05 2.37
C LEU A 16 1.35 -11.58 1.31
N LEU A 17 0.06 -11.83 1.53
CA LEU A 17 -1.01 -11.37 0.64
C LEU A 17 -1.06 -9.84 0.55
N ALA A 18 -0.93 -9.14 1.67
CA ALA A 18 -0.86 -7.68 1.69
C ALA A 18 0.34 -7.18 0.87
N MET A 19 1.52 -7.78 1.05
CA MET A 19 2.72 -7.41 0.29
C MET A 19 2.57 -7.67 -1.20
N LEU A 20 1.96 -8.79 -1.60
CA LEU A 20 1.69 -9.10 -3.01
C LEU A 20 0.75 -8.09 -3.67
N LEU A 21 -0.20 -7.51 -2.93
CA LEU A 21 -1.11 -6.50 -3.44
C LEU A 21 -0.48 -5.10 -3.49
N VAL A 22 0.28 -4.72 -2.46
CA VAL A 22 0.90 -3.39 -2.35
C VAL A 22 2.08 -3.25 -3.31
N THR A 23 2.87 -4.29 -3.53
CA THR A 23 4.08 -4.25 -4.38
C THR A 23 3.82 -3.76 -5.81
N PRO A 24 2.88 -4.34 -6.59
CA PRO A 24 2.64 -3.87 -7.96
C PRO A 24 2.13 -2.44 -7.98
N LEU A 25 1.30 -2.06 -7.01
CA LEU A 25 0.81 -0.70 -6.84
C LEU A 25 2.02 0.25 -6.66
N VAL A 26 2.98 -0.09 -5.80
CA VAL A 26 4.15 0.77 -5.52
C VAL A 26 5.03 0.89 -6.75
N ILE A 27 5.22 -0.21 -7.48
CA ILE A 27 6.00 -0.24 -8.72
C ILE A 27 5.36 0.64 -9.80
N THR A 28 4.04 0.54 -10.00
CA THR A 28 3.33 1.36 -11.00
C THR A 28 3.41 2.83 -10.65
N HIS A 29 3.18 3.18 -9.38
CA HIS A 29 3.27 4.54 -8.89
C HIS A 29 4.67 5.15 -9.01
N ASN A 30 5.73 4.38 -8.71
CA ASN A 30 7.09 4.89 -8.86
C ASN A 30 7.48 5.08 -10.33
N ARG A 31 6.91 4.31 -11.26
CA ARG A 31 7.16 4.49 -12.70
C ARG A 31 6.50 5.74 -13.28
N THR A 32 5.41 6.23 -12.68
CA THR A 32 4.69 7.42 -13.13
C THR A 32 5.24 8.73 -12.52
N LEU A 33 6.54 8.77 -12.17
CA LEU A 33 7.24 9.89 -11.51
C LEU A 33 6.98 11.29 -12.08
N ARG A 34 6.54 11.40 -13.33
CA ARG A 34 6.22 12.68 -13.99
C ARG A 34 4.87 13.30 -13.56
N ASP A 35 3.98 12.52 -12.94
CA ASP A 35 2.62 12.96 -12.56
C ASP A 35 2.42 13.11 -11.05
N HIS A 36 3.48 13.07 -10.24
CA HIS A 36 3.39 13.30 -8.78
C HIS A 36 3.24 14.79 -8.47
N GLY A 37 2.07 15.34 -8.78
CA GLY A 37 1.63 16.66 -8.32
C GLY A 37 1.07 16.62 -6.90
N ALA A 38 0.68 17.79 -6.37
CA ALA A 38 0.08 17.93 -5.04
C ALA A 38 -1.22 17.10 -4.86
N ASP A 39 -1.84 16.68 -5.96
CA ASP A 39 -3.04 15.85 -5.98
C ASP A 39 -2.76 14.35 -5.79
N CYS A 40 -1.49 13.94 -5.78
CA CYS A 40 -1.12 12.55 -5.60
C CYS A 40 -1.30 12.13 -4.13
N TRP A 41 -2.43 11.49 -3.83
CA TRP A 41 -2.79 11.00 -2.48
C TRP A 41 -1.75 10.05 -1.88
N TRP A 42 -0.95 9.38 -2.71
CA TRP A 42 0.04 8.44 -2.23
C TRP A 42 1.37 9.10 -1.82
N CYS A 43 1.83 10.09 -2.58
CA CYS A 43 2.98 10.92 -2.19
C CYS A 43 2.61 11.90 -1.08
N HIS A 44 1.37 12.37 -1.08
CA HIS A 44 0.87 13.39 -0.17
C HIS A 44 -0.43 12.96 0.52
N PRO A 45 -0.39 11.97 1.42
CA PRO A 45 -1.58 11.48 2.12
C PRO A 45 -2.29 12.55 2.96
N ARG A 46 -1.59 13.64 3.29
CA ARG A 46 -2.13 14.78 4.05
C ARG A 46 -2.58 15.97 3.19
N LEU A 47 -2.30 15.97 1.88
CA LEU A 47 -2.73 17.03 0.96
C LEU A 47 -3.99 16.64 0.16
N LEU A 48 -4.78 15.70 0.69
CA LEU A 48 -6.10 15.32 0.14
C LEU A 48 -6.85 16.55 -0.39
N PRO A 49 -7.45 16.49 -1.59
CA PRO A 49 -7.79 17.67 -2.38
C PRO A 49 -8.98 18.41 -1.76
N HIS A 50 -8.70 19.31 -0.82
CA HIS A 50 -9.68 20.27 -0.31
C HIS A 50 -9.75 21.55 -1.14
N LYS A 51 -9.05 21.63 -2.28
CA LYS A 51 -9.00 22.84 -3.12
C LYS A 51 -9.21 22.54 -4.60
N ARG A 52 -10.42 22.12 -4.94
CA ARG A 52 -11.03 22.35 -6.27
C ARG A 52 -12.16 23.38 -6.07
N ARG A 53 -11.80 24.61 -5.74
CA ARG A 53 -12.65 25.80 -5.90
C ARG A 53 -11.80 26.90 -6.48
#